data_AF-A0A2M8ACF8-F1
#
_entry.id   AF-A0A2M8ACF8-F1
#
_cell.length_a   1.000
_cell.length_b   1.000
_cell.length_c   1.000
_cell.angle_alpha   90.00
_cell.angle_beta   90.00
_cell.angle_gamma   90.00
#
_symmetry.space_group_name_H-M   'P 1'
#
loop_
_entity.id
_entity.type
_entity.pdbx_description
1 polymer ?
#
loop_
_entity_poly.entity_id
_entity_poly.type
_entity_poly.pdbx_seq_one_letter_code
_entity_poly.pdbx_strand_id
1 'polypeptide(L)'
;REKKIASLQELGINPYPSKANTTHKVSEVLVNFDDLNTSQKEVTVAGRIMAMREHGALAFIDVMDGTGKIQGFCQKDELGEELFDRLLGTMSTGDFIEITGTAYVTKRETQAILVKNWRVLGKALQNIPSEHFGIKDEDERYRKRYLDLLLDNETRDMFVKKAKFWDVTRAFMKRRGFLEVETPTLEHTTGGAEARPFKTHHNDFDINVYLRISIGELWHKRLMAGGFDKTFEIGRAYRNEGTSPEHLQEFTNLEFYWAYADYKDGMKLVRELYIEIAKEVFGTTEFEARGHKFNLADEWVEIDYAEEIEKQTGLDIITASEDDMKVKLEELSVQYEGDNRERLTDTLWKYCRKNIAGPAFLVNHPKLVAPLAK
;
A
#
# COMPACT_ATOMS: atom_id res chain seq x y z
N ARG A 1 -20.14 -18.35 19.25
CA ARG A 1 -18.86 -18.88 18.71
C ARG A 1 -18.12 -19.71 19.74
N GLU A 2 -17.97 -19.22 20.98
CA GLU A 2 -17.37 -19.96 22.10
C GLU A 2 -18.00 -21.34 22.33
N LYS A 3 -19.34 -21.45 22.33
CA LYS A 3 -20.03 -22.76 22.42
C LYS A 3 -19.61 -23.76 21.33
N LYS A 4 -19.38 -23.29 20.10
CA LYS A 4 -18.92 -24.14 18.98
C LYS A 4 -17.45 -24.56 19.17
N ILE A 5 -16.63 -23.70 19.77
CA ILE A 5 -15.24 -24.03 20.15
C ILE A 5 -15.23 -25.09 21.25
N ALA A 6 -16.04 -24.91 22.30
CA ALA A 6 -16.18 -25.88 23.37
C ALA A 6 -16.65 -27.25 22.85
N SER A 7 -17.64 -27.27 21.95
CA SER A 7 -18.10 -28.50 21.30
C SER A 7 -17.00 -29.22 20.52
N LEU A 8 -16.13 -28.50 19.79
CA LEU A 8 -14.97 -29.12 19.14
C LEU A 8 -14.01 -29.76 20.15
N GLN A 9 -13.74 -29.07 21.27
CA GLN A 9 -12.85 -29.56 22.32
C GLN A 9 -13.41 -30.78 23.04
N GLU A 10 -14.71 -30.81 23.33
CA GLU A 10 -15.41 -31.96 23.90
C GLU A 10 -15.34 -33.19 22.98
N LEU A 11 -15.32 -32.98 21.66
CA LEU A 11 -15.11 -34.02 20.65
C LEU A 11 -13.63 -34.42 20.48
N GLY A 12 -12.70 -33.86 21.26
CA GLY A 12 -11.27 -34.10 21.16
C GLY A 12 -10.60 -33.47 19.93
N ILE A 13 -11.29 -32.54 19.25
CA ILE A 13 -10.80 -31.85 18.06
C ILE A 13 -10.14 -30.54 18.47
N ASN A 14 -8.86 -30.35 18.12
CA ASN A 14 -8.18 -29.08 18.32
C ASN A 14 -8.76 -28.00 17.37
N PRO A 15 -9.36 -26.90 17.88
CA PRO A 15 -9.92 -25.84 17.04
C PRO A 15 -8.86 -24.95 16.36
N TYR A 16 -7.58 -25.11 16.72
CA TYR A 16 -6.43 -24.37 16.19
C TYR A 16 -5.22 -25.30 15.97
N PRO A 17 -5.29 -26.24 15.01
CA PRO A 17 -4.14 -27.09 14.69
C PRO A 17 -2.99 -26.26 14.08
N SER A 18 -1.76 -26.75 14.24
CA SER A 18 -0.56 -26.08 13.74
C SER A 18 -0.25 -26.34 12.26
N LYS A 19 -0.92 -27.32 11.63
CA LYS A 19 -0.61 -27.76 10.25
C LYS A 19 -1.88 -27.99 9.43
N ALA A 20 -1.86 -27.49 8.21
CA ALA A 20 -2.75 -27.88 7.12
C ALA A 20 -2.06 -28.90 6.20
N ASN A 21 -2.84 -29.72 5.50
CA ASN A 21 -2.43 -30.77 4.58
C ASN A 21 -2.89 -30.44 3.15
N THR A 22 -2.80 -29.16 2.75
CA THR A 22 -3.19 -28.69 1.42
C THR A 22 -2.33 -29.30 0.32
N THR A 23 -2.97 -29.72 -0.77
CA THR A 23 -2.28 -30.18 -1.98
C THR A 23 -2.23 -29.11 -3.07
N HIS A 24 -3.19 -28.17 -3.05
CA HIS A 24 -3.31 -27.12 -4.06
C HIS A 24 -3.73 -25.79 -3.41
N LYS A 25 -3.40 -24.68 -4.06
CA LYS A 25 -4.07 -23.39 -3.84
C LYS A 25 -5.41 -23.36 -4.58
N VAL A 26 -6.32 -22.50 -4.14
CA VAL A 26 -7.62 -22.33 -4.81
C VAL A 26 -7.46 -21.88 -6.26
N SER A 27 -6.57 -20.91 -6.53
CA SER A 27 -6.25 -20.48 -7.90
C SER A 27 -5.77 -21.61 -8.80
N GLU A 28 -4.93 -22.52 -8.27
CA GLU A 28 -4.41 -23.66 -9.03
C GLU A 28 -5.51 -24.66 -9.39
N VAL A 29 -6.47 -24.88 -8.47
CA VAL A 29 -7.65 -25.71 -8.73
C VAL A 29 -8.53 -25.07 -9.80
N LEU A 30 -8.76 -23.75 -9.73
CA LEU A 30 -9.59 -23.04 -10.71
C LEU A 30 -8.97 -23.05 -12.11
N VAL A 31 -7.65 -22.85 -12.22
CA VAL A 31 -6.92 -22.87 -13.50
C VAL A 31 -6.94 -24.26 -14.13
N ASN A 32 -6.78 -25.32 -13.34
CA ASN A 32 -6.69 -26.70 -13.83
C ASN A 32 -8.01 -27.49 -13.65
N PHE A 33 -9.14 -26.79 -13.55
CA PHE A 33 -10.39 -27.39 -13.09
C PHE A 33 -10.88 -28.52 -14.01
N ASP A 34 -10.84 -28.33 -15.32
CA ASP A 34 -11.37 -29.30 -16.29
C ASP A 34 -10.58 -30.63 -16.26
N ASP A 35 -9.26 -30.55 -16.10
CA ASP A 35 -8.39 -31.72 -15.95
C ASP A 35 -8.63 -32.44 -14.62
N LEU A 36 -8.81 -31.69 -13.53
CA LEU A 36 -9.14 -32.23 -12.22
C LEU A 36 -10.53 -32.89 -12.21
N ASN A 37 -11.50 -32.30 -12.90
CA ASN A 37 -12.85 -32.82 -13.04
C ASN A 37 -12.89 -34.08 -13.92
N THR A 38 -12.05 -34.17 -14.94
CA THR A 38 -11.95 -35.38 -15.77
C THR A 38 -11.22 -36.51 -15.03
N SER A 39 -10.10 -36.19 -14.38
CA SER A 39 -9.29 -37.19 -13.68
C SER A 39 -9.87 -37.66 -12.35
N GLN A 40 -10.82 -36.89 -11.78
CA GLN A 40 -11.41 -37.13 -10.46
C GLN A 40 -10.34 -37.33 -9.36
N LYS A 41 -9.19 -36.67 -9.52
CA LYS A 41 -8.14 -36.67 -8.51
C LYS A 41 -8.60 -35.91 -7.28
N GLU A 42 -8.19 -36.40 -6.12
CA GLU A 42 -8.48 -35.76 -4.86
C GLU A 42 -7.63 -34.49 -4.70
N VAL A 43 -8.28 -33.41 -4.31
CA VAL A 43 -7.67 -32.11 -4.01
C VAL A 43 -8.00 -31.72 -2.58
N THR A 44 -7.02 -31.15 -1.90
CA THR A 44 -7.18 -30.58 -0.55
C THR A 44 -6.81 -29.12 -0.63
N VAL A 45 -7.79 -28.26 -0.34
CA VAL A 45 -7.59 -26.81 -0.24
C VAL A 45 -7.92 -26.35 1.17
N ALA A 46 -7.27 -25.27 1.60
CA ALA A 46 -7.55 -24.64 2.87
C ALA A 46 -7.81 -23.15 2.66
N GLY A 47 -8.72 -22.60 3.43
CA GLY A 47 -9.02 -21.19 3.37
C GLY A 47 -10.05 -20.76 4.40
N ARG A 48 -10.40 -19.50 4.35
CA ARG A 48 -11.45 -18.89 5.17
C ARG A 48 -12.82 -19.17 4.56
N ILE A 49 -13.79 -19.58 5.38
CA ILE A 49 -15.19 -19.69 4.98
C ILE A 49 -15.76 -18.28 4.81
N MET A 50 -15.99 -17.84 3.58
CA MET A 50 -16.58 -16.52 3.28
C MET A 50 -18.11 -16.55 3.37
N ALA A 51 -18.72 -17.67 3.02
CA ALA A 51 -20.15 -17.90 3.17
C ALA A 51 -20.44 -19.37 3.46
N MET A 52 -21.56 -19.63 4.12
CA MET A 52 -22.03 -20.97 4.45
C MET A 52 -23.56 -20.99 4.33
N ARG A 53 -24.11 -21.90 3.53
CA ARG A 53 -25.54 -21.99 3.19
C ARG A 53 -26.00 -23.44 3.33
N GLU A 54 -27.07 -23.67 4.09
CA GLU A 54 -27.63 -25.00 4.36
C GLU A 54 -28.98 -25.17 3.64
N HIS A 55 -29.19 -26.33 3.03
CA HIS A 55 -30.40 -26.73 2.32
C HIS A 55 -30.71 -28.21 2.56
N GLY A 56 -31.20 -28.54 3.75
CA GLY A 56 -31.54 -29.92 4.12
C GLY A 56 -30.29 -30.81 4.14
N ALA A 57 -30.26 -31.84 3.28
CA ALA A 57 -29.12 -32.76 3.16
C ALA A 57 -27.92 -32.18 2.37
N LEU A 58 -27.95 -30.90 2.02
CA LEU A 58 -26.92 -30.21 1.25
C LEU A 58 -26.41 -28.99 2.02
N ALA A 59 -25.11 -28.72 1.93
CA ALA A 59 -24.52 -27.48 2.38
C ALA A 59 -23.49 -26.97 1.37
N PHE A 60 -23.38 -25.65 1.26
CA PHE A 60 -22.45 -24.97 0.39
C PHE A 60 -21.57 -24.05 1.24
N ILE A 61 -20.26 -24.18 1.09
CA ILE A 61 -19.29 -23.33 1.77
C ILE A 61 -18.38 -22.65 0.75
N ASP A 62 -18.29 -21.33 0.78
CA ASP A 62 -17.36 -20.61 -0.09
C ASP A 62 -16.03 -20.46 0.66
N VAL A 63 -14.95 -21.06 0.13
CA VAL A 63 -13.63 -21.08 0.76
C VAL A 63 -12.68 -20.17 -0.02
N MET A 64 -11.99 -19.27 0.69
CA MET A 64 -11.03 -18.34 0.12
C MET A 64 -9.66 -18.45 0.80
N ASP A 65 -8.61 -18.72 0.02
CA ASP A 65 -7.22 -18.88 0.49
C ASP A 65 -6.34 -17.64 0.23
N GLY A 66 -6.94 -16.58 -0.32
CA GLY A 66 -6.27 -15.39 -0.79
C GLY A 66 -5.88 -15.45 -2.28
N THR A 67 -5.78 -16.61 -2.91
CA THR A 67 -5.51 -16.70 -4.35
C THR A 67 -6.78 -16.80 -5.19
N GLY A 68 -7.87 -17.25 -4.59
CA GLY A 68 -9.19 -17.28 -5.22
C GLY A 68 -10.28 -17.68 -4.25
N LYS A 69 -11.49 -17.83 -4.76
CA LYS A 69 -12.66 -18.34 -4.02
C LYS A 69 -13.20 -19.56 -4.75
N ILE A 70 -13.44 -20.65 -4.02
CA ILE A 70 -14.04 -21.88 -4.57
C ILE A 70 -15.15 -22.38 -3.65
N GLN A 71 -16.19 -22.95 -4.25
CA GLN A 71 -17.30 -23.52 -3.51
C GLN A 71 -16.98 -24.96 -3.10
N GLY A 72 -17.08 -25.28 -1.83
CA GLY A 72 -17.22 -26.65 -1.33
C GLY A 72 -18.70 -27.05 -1.36
N PHE A 73 -19.00 -28.12 -2.10
CA PHE A 73 -20.32 -28.73 -2.15
C PHE A 73 -20.35 -29.94 -1.22
N CYS A 74 -21.02 -29.81 -0.08
CA CYS A 74 -21.12 -30.83 0.95
C CYS A 74 -22.47 -31.54 0.84
N GLN A 75 -22.46 -32.85 0.61
CA GLN A 75 -23.68 -33.67 0.60
C GLN A 75 -23.64 -34.64 1.78
N LYS A 76 -24.76 -34.80 2.49
CA LYS A 76 -24.84 -35.70 3.65
C LYS A 76 -24.48 -37.15 3.28
N ASP A 77 -24.90 -37.61 2.10
CA ASP A 77 -24.63 -38.97 1.62
C ASP A 77 -23.15 -39.20 1.29
N GLU A 78 -22.45 -38.19 0.75
CA GLU A 78 -21.04 -38.30 0.36
C GLU A 78 -20.09 -38.10 1.55
N LEU A 79 -20.41 -37.14 2.43
CA LEU A 79 -19.58 -36.78 3.58
C LEU A 79 -19.83 -37.71 4.79
N GLY A 80 -20.98 -38.38 4.82
CA GLY A 80 -21.50 -39.11 5.97
C GLY A 80 -22.24 -38.21 6.97
N GLU A 81 -23.29 -38.74 7.57
CA GLU A 81 -24.18 -38.02 8.49
C GLU A 81 -23.44 -37.34 9.65
N GLU A 82 -22.52 -38.05 10.29
CA GLU A 82 -21.77 -37.54 11.42
C GLU A 82 -20.89 -36.33 11.06
N LEU A 83 -20.12 -36.41 9.98
CA LEU A 83 -19.25 -35.30 9.55
C LEU A 83 -20.07 -34.12 9.04
N PHE A 84 -21.23 -34.37 8.43
CA PHE A 84 -22.10 -33.33 7.89
C PHE A 84 -22.77 -32.54 9.03
N ASP A 85 -23.35 -33.23 10.00
CA ASP A 85 -23.99 -32.60 11.15
C ASP A 85 -22.95 -31.85 12.01
N ARG A 86 -21.73 -32.41 12.16
CA ARG A 86 -20.60 -31.72 12.81
C ARG A 86 -20.19 -30.46 12.07
N LEU A 87 -20.15 -30.47 10.73
CA LEU A 87 -19.80 -29.29 9.93
C LEU A 87 -20.76 -28.14 10.26
N LEU A 88 -22.07 -28.39 10.21
CA LEU A 88 -23.12 -27.40 10.48
C LEU A 88 -23.11 -26.95 11.95
N GLY A 89 -22.90 -27.89 12.88
CA GLY A 89 -22.89 -27.64 14.32
C GLY A 89 -21.68 -26.83 14.79
N THR A 90 -20.51 -27.01 14.17
CA THR A 90 -19.23 -26.49 14.71
C THR A 90 -18.59 -25.38 13.87
N MET A 91 -18.81 -25.34 12.56
CA MET A 91 -18.21 -24.34 11.68
C MET A 91 -19.12 -23.12 11.49
N SER A 92 -18.53 -22.01 11.07
CA SER A 92 -19.21 -20.72 10.82
C SER A 92 -18.41 -19.87 9.84
N THR A 93 -19.06 -18.91 9.20
CA THR A 93 -18.38 -17.89 8.39
C THR A 93 -17.19 -17.29 9.13
N GLY A 94 -16.09 -17.06 8.44
CA GLY A 94 -14.84 -16.51 8.94
C GLY A 94 -13.90 -17.51 9.59
N ASP A 95 -14.37 -18.72 9.90
CA ASP A 95 -13.48 -19.80 10.31
C ASP A 95 -12.57 -20.23 9.16
N PHE A 96 -11.40 -20.76 9.50
CA PHE A 96 -10.51 -21.41 8.55
C PHE A 96 -10.81 -22.91 8.53
N ILE A 97 -10.98 -23.44 7.33
CA ILE A 97 -11.32 -24.83 7.05
C ILE A 97 -10.37 -25.39 6.01
N GLU A 98 -10.06 -26.65 6.16
CA GLU A 98 -9.49 -27.52 5.14
C GLU A 98 -10.60 -28.40 4.60
N ILE A 99 -10.74 -28.47 3.27
CA ILE A 99 -11.68 -29.37 2.61
C ILE A 99 -10.92 -30.26 1.63
N THR A 100 -11.28 -31.54 1.62
CA THR A 100 -10.74 -32.56 0.72
C THR A 100 -11.87 -33.14 -0.09
N GLY A 101 -11.67 -33.28 -1.40
CA GLY A 101 -12.70 -33.79 -2.30
C GLY A 101 -12.25 -33.85 -3.75
N THR A 102 -13.18 -33.99 -4.68
CA THR A 102 -12.89 -34.00 -6.12
C THR A 102 -13.54 -32.81 -6.80
N ALA A 103 -12.97 -32.36 -7.93
CA ALA A 103 -13.59 -31.31 -8.73
C ALA A 103 -14.96 -31.77 -9.24
N TYR A 104 -15.94 -30.87 -9.18
CA TYR A 104 -17.34 -31.13 -9.47
C TYR A 104 -18.05 -29.89 -9.99
N VAL A 105 -18.85 -30.05 -11.04
CA VAL A 105 -19.72 -28.98 -11.54
C VAL A 105 -21.13 -29.17 -10.99
N THR A 106 -21.62 -28.17 -10.27
CA THR A 106 -22.98 -28.22 -9.72
C THR A 106 -24.05 -28.11 -10.82
N LYS A 107 -25.31 -28.42 -10.49
CA LYS A 107 -26.46 -28.23 -11.40
C LYS A 107 -26.65 -26.80 -11.93
N ARG A 108 -26.03 -25.81 -11.28
CA ARG A 108 -26.03 -24.39 -11.70
C ARG A 108 -24.74 -24.01 -12.42
N GLU A 109 -24.01 -24.98 -12.94
CA GLU A 109 -22.77 -24.81 -13.71
C GLU A 109 -21.65 -24.09 -12.92
N THR A 110 -21.72 -24.13 -11.59
CA THR A 110 -20.67 -23.57 -10.71
C THR A 110 -19.60 -24.62 -10.47
N GLN A 111 -18.34 -24.25 -10.70
CA GLN A 111 -17.16 -25.03 -10.32
C GLN A 111 -17.06 -25.16 -8.80
N ALA A 112 -16.95 -26.39 -8.31
CA ALA A 112 -16.93 -26.71 -6.90
C ALA A 112 -16.01 -27.90 -6.59
N ILE A 113 -15.72 -28.09 -5.31
CA ILE A 113 -15.15 -29.33 -4.77
C ILE A 113 -16.30 -30.11 -4.14
N LEU A 114 -16.59 -31.31 -4.64
CA LEU A 114 -17.46 -32.26 -3.96
C LEU A 114 -16.72 -32.78 -2.72
N VAL A 115 -17.12 -32.28 -1.55
CA VAL A 115 -16.37 -32.47 -0.31
C VAL A 115 -16.61 -33.88 0.22
N LYS A 116 -15.52 -34.60 0.48
CA LYS A 116 -15.50 -35.93 1.11
C LYS A 116 -15.02 -35.90 2.56
N ASN A 117 -14.17 -34.92 2.89
CA ASN A 117 -13.70 -34.71 4.25
C ASN A 117 -13.42 -33.23 4.51
N TRP A 118 -13.45 -32.82 5.78
CA TRP A 118 -13.07 -31.49 6.20
C TRP A 118 -12.38 -31.49 7.56
N ARG A 119 -11.61 -30.44 7.82
CA ARG A 119 -10.97 -30.22 9.11
C ARG A 119 -10.95 -28.74 9.47
N VAL A 120 -11.24 -28.42 10.73
CA VAL A 120 -11.07 -27.06 11.26
C VAL A 120 -9.58 -26.71 11.31
N LEU A 121 -9.22 -25.51 10.84
CA LEU A 121 -7.85 -24.98 10.93
C LEU A 121 -7.74 -23.77 11.87
N GLY A 122 -8.85 -23.08 12.11
CA GLY A 122 -8.86 -21.96 13.04
C GLY A 122 -10.25 -21.38 13.19
N LYS A 123 -10.74 -21.28 14.43
CA LYS A 123 -12.04 -20.66 14.71
C LYS A 123 -11.91 -19.14 14.76
N ALA A 124 -12.73 -18.43 14.00
CA ALA A 124 -12.88 -17.00 14.18
C ALA A 124 -13.72 -16.73 15.43
N LEU A 125 -13.28 -15.77 16.25
CA LEU A 125 -13.98 -15.33 17.46
C LEU A 125 -15.06 -14.28 17.18
N GLN A 126 -14.91 -13.54 16.08
CA GLN A 126 -15.84 -12.51 15.63
C GLN A 126 -16.42 -12.83 14.25
N ASN A 127 -17.57 -12.22 13.95
CA ASN A 127 -18.16 -12.30 12.61
C ASN A 127 -17.42 -11.38 11.64
N ILE A 128 -17.41 -11.78 10.38
CA ILE A 128 -16.96 -10.93 9.28
C ILE A 128 -18.17 -10.09 8.84
N PRO A 129 -18.00 -8.78 8.58
CA PRO A 129 -19.03 -8.00 7.92
C PRO A 129 -19.47 -8.69 6.62
N SER A 130 -20.76 -8.69 6.30
CA SER A 130 -21.23 -9.34 5.08
C SER A 130 -20.64 -8.66 3.84
N GLU A 131 -20.27 -9.43 2.81
CA GLU A 131 -19.74 -8.90 1.54
C GLU A 131 -20.66 -7.82 0.92
N HIS A 132 -21.99 -7.97 1.04
CA HIS A 132 -22.96 -7.03 0.46
C HIS A 132 -22.94 -5.63 1.12
N PHE A 133 -22.66 -5.55 2.42
CA PHE A 133 -22.60 -4.29 3.14
C PHE A 133 -21.17 -3.75 3.25
N GLY A 134 -20.16 -4.62 3.18
CA GLY A 134 -18.75 -4.27 3.32
C GLY A 134 -18.44 -3.51 4.60
N ILE A 135 -17.31 -2.80 4.63
CA ILE A 135 -17.06 -1.72 5.60
C ILE A 135 -17.18 -0.41 4.82
N LYS A 136 -18.29 0.32 5.00
CA LYS A 136 -18.54 1.57 4.26
C LYS A 136 -17.78 2.76 4.85
N ASP A 137 -17.61 2.75 6.17
CA ASP A 137 -16.93 3.82 6.89
C ASP A 137 -15.42 3.79 6.61
N GLU A 138 -14.87 4.87 6.07
CA GLU A 138 -13.46 4.94 5.68
C GLU A 138 -12.52 4.81 6.89
N ASP A 139 -12.87 5.42 8.02
CA ASP A 139 -12.09 5.34 9.26
C ASP A 139 -12.03 3.90 9.79
N GLU A 140 -13.15 3.18 9.77
CA GLU A 140 -13.20 1.78 10.15
C GLU A 140 -12.39 0.90 9.20
N ARG A 141 -12.38 1.18 7.89
CA ARG A 141 -11.51 0.49 6.91
C ARG A 141 -10.04 0.68 7.26
N TYR A 142 -9.64 1.90 7.62
CA TYR A 142 -8.26 2.21 8.00
C TYR A 142 -7.85 1.53 9.31
N ARG A 143 -8.75 1.51 10.32
CA ARG A 143 -8.51 0.86 11.61
C ARG A 143 -8.52 -0.66 11.53
N LYS A 144 -9.38 -1.23 10.67
CA LYS A 144 -9.54 -2.67 10.46
C LYS A 144 -9.06 -3.08 9.07
N ARG A 145 -7.85 -2.64 8.69
CA ARG A 145 -7.29 -2.88 7.35
C ARG A 145 -7.28 -4.36 6.94
N TYR A 146 -7.14 -5.28 7.91
CA TYR A 146 -7.20 -6.72 7.66
C TYR A 146 -8.58 -7.20 7.18
N LEU A 147 -9.67 -6.55 7.56
CA LEU A 147 -11.01 -6.83 7.02
C LEU A 147 -11.22 -6.16 5.67
N ASP A 148 -10.75 -4.93 5.53
CA ASP A 148 -10.83 -4.19 4.26
C ASP A 148 -10.11 -4.96 3.14
N LEU A 149 -8.86 -5.39 3.37
CA LEU A 149 -8.10 -6.24 2.44
C LEU A 149 -8.75 -7.60 2.16
N LEU A 150 -9.57 -8.10 3.07
CA LEU A 150 -10.27 -9.37 2.92
C LEU A 150 -11.50 -9.23 2.02
N LEU A 151 -12.20 -8.10 2.11
CA LEU A 151 -13.48 -7.84 1.48
C LEU A 151 -13.36 -7.05 0.17
N ASP A 152 -12.28 -6.28 -0.01
CA ASP A 152 -12.08 -5.40 -1.15
C ASP A 152 -10.84 -5.80 -1.96
N ASN A 153 -11.09 -6.39 -3.14
CA ASN A 153 -10.04 -6.87 -4.02
C ASN A 153 -9.22 -5.72 -4.63
N GLU A 154 -9.81 -4.54 -4.84
CA GLU A 154 -9.10 -3.38 -5.41
C GLU A 154 -8.06 -2.83 -4.42
N THR A 155 -8.42 -2.68 -3.15
CA THR A 155 -7.49 -2.30 -2.08
C THR A 155 -6.40 -3.34 -1.96
N ARG A 156 -6.73 -4.62 -2.02
CA ARG A 156 -5.72 -5.67 -1.97
C ARG A 156 -4.73 -5.60 -3.14
N ASP A 157 -5.24 -5.41 -4.35
CA ASP A 157 -4.43 -5.22 -5.55
C ASP A 157 -3.54 -3.97 -5.44
N MET A 158 -4.02 -2.88 -4.85
CA MET A 158 -3.22 -1.69 -4.56
C MET A 158 -2.01 -2.00 -3.67
N PHE A 159 -2.14 -2.88 -2.67
CA PHE A 159 -0.99 -3.30 -1.85
C PHE A 159 0.02 -4.13 -2.64
N VAL A 160 -0.44 -5.01 -3.53
CA VAL A 160 0.42 -5.79 -4.44
C VAL A 160 1.15 -4.87 -5.42
N LYS A 161 0.44 -3.92 -6.03
CA LYS A 161 1.01 -2.87 -6.88
C LYS A 161 2.02 -2.01 -6.13
N LYS A 162 1.77 -1.66 -4.86
CA LYS A 162 2.73 -0.93 -4.02
C LYS A 162 4.02 -1.71 -3.78
N ALA A 163 3.93 -3.04 -3.58
CA ALA A 163 5.14 -3.87 -3.49
C ALA A 163 5.91 -3.86 -4.82
N LYS A 164 5.20 -4.10 -5.93
CA LYS A 164 5.78 -4.06 -7.28
C LYS A 164 6.41 -2.70 -7.62
N PHE A 165 5.79 -1.59 -7.21
CA PHE A 165 6.31 -0.23 -7.36
C PHE A 165 7.72 -0.11 -6.77
N TRP A 166 7.93 -0.59 -5.55
CA TRP A 166 9.24 -0.51 -4.90
C TRP A 166 10.24 -1.50 -5.48
N ASP A 167 9.80 -2.68 -5.93
CA ASP A 167 10.67 -3.64 -6.61
C ASP A 167 11.18 -3.10 -7.95
N VAL A 168 10.30 -2.51 -8.76
CA VAL A 168 10.65 -1.85 -10.03
C VAL A 168 11.61 -0.69 -9.76
N THR A 169 11.29 0.16 -8.78
CA THR A 169 12.13 1.28 -8.38
C THR A 169 13.55 0.81 -7.99
N ARG A 170 13.65 -0.18 -7.11
CA ARG A 170 14.94 -0.74 -6.66
C ARG A 170 15.73 -1.33 -7.83
N ALA A 171 15.07 -2.10 -8.70
CA ALA A 171 15.71 -2.70 -9.86
C ALA A 171 16.21 -1.63 -10.85
N PHE A 172 15.40 -0.59 -11.10
CA PHE A 172 15.74 0.55 -11.95
C PHE A 172 17.02 1.25 -11.47
N MET A 173 17.10 1.55 -10.18
CA MET A 173 18.26 2.22 -9.57
C MET A 173 19.51 1.35 -9.66
N LYS A 174 19.40 0.05 -9.32
CA LYS A 174 20.51 -0.90 -9.41
C LYS A 174 21.05 -1.04 -10.83
N ARG A 175 20.18 -1.12 -11.84
CA ARG A 175 20.61 -1.18 -13.26
C ARG A 175 21.35 0.08 -13.73
N ARG A 176 21.15 1.22 -13.08
CA ARG A 176 21.85 2.48 -13.37
C ARG A 176 23.11 2.71 -12.53
N GLY A 177 23.54 1.67 -11.82
CA GLY A 177 24.77 1.67 -11.04
C GLY A 177 24.66 2.38 -9.69
N PHE A 178 23.45 2.60 -9.17
CA PHE A 178 23.29 3.12 -7.82
C PHE A 178 23.45 1.99 -6.79
N LEU A 179 24.25 2.26 -5.76
CA LEU A 179 24.41 1.39 -4.60
C LEU A 179 23.26 1.62 -3.62
N GLU A 180 22.53 0.56 -3.30
CA GLU A 180 21.53 0.59 -2.21
C GLU A 180 22.26 0.61 -0.87
N VAL A 181 21.96 1.59 -0.03
CA VAL A 181 22.57 1.77 1.29
C VAL A 181 21.49 1.88 2.37
N GLU A 182 21.89 1.70 3.63
CA GLU A 182 21.05 1.95 4.79
C GLU A 182 21.75 2.96 5.71
N THR A 183 21.08 4.07 5.99
CA THR A 183 21.58 5.14 6.85
C THR A 183 20.85 5.16 8.20
N PRO A 184 21.46 5.75 9.25
CA PRO A 184 20.85 5.77 10.59
C PRO A 184 19.42 6.33 10.61
N THR A 185 18.49 5.59 11.24
CA THR A 185 17.12 6.08 11.52
C THR A 185 17.05 6.94 12.78
N LEU A 186 17.95 6.67 13.74
CA LEU A 186 18.11 7.46 14.96
C LEU A 186 19.28 8.42 14.78
N GLU A 187 19.02 9.72 14.93
CA GLU A 187 19.99 10.79 14.73
C GLU A 187 20.14 11.63 16.00
N HIS A 188 21.35 12.13 16.27
CA HIS A 188 21.58 13.12 17.35
C HIS A 188 21.06 14.51 16.97
N THR A 189 21.04 14.81 15.66
CA THR A 189 20.54 16.05 15.09
C THR A 189 19.93 15.71 13.75
N THR A 190 18.66 16.07 13.56
CA THR A 190 17.95 15.81 12.31
C THR A 190 18.28 16.87 11.27
N GLY A 191 18.36 16.46 10.00
CA GLY A 191 18.55 17.37 8.88
C GLY A 191 18.16 16.74 7.54
N GLY A 192 18.42 17.46 6.46
CA GLY A 192 18.00 17.06 5.11
C GLY A 192 16.53 17.31 4.79
N ALA A 193 15.81 18.00 5.68
CA ALA A 193 14.47 18.53 5.43
C ALA A 193 14.17 19.62 6.46
N GLU A 194 13.19 20.47 6.16
CA GLU A 194 12.56 21.35 7.15
C GLU A 194 11.31 20.62 7.69
N ALA A 195 11.45 19.96 8.84
CA ALA A 195 10.35 19.22 9.46
C ALA A 195 10.57 19.07 10.97
N ARG A 196 9.47 18.95 11.72
CA ARG A 196 9.55 18.69 13.17
C ARG A 196 9.86 17.21 13.41
N PRO A 197 10.94 16.84 14.12
CA PRO A 197 11.27 15.44 14.36
C PRO A 197 10.45 14.86 15.52
N PHE A 198 10.31 13.53 15.52
CA PHE A 198 9.97 12.79 16.74
C PHE A 198 11.22 12.67 17.63
N LYS A 199 11.06 12.99 18.90
CA LYS A 199 12.13 12.88 19.91
C LYS A 199 11.94 11.61 20.74
N THR A 200 13.03 10.90 21.00
CA THR A 200 13.08 9.75 21.93
C THR A 200 14.38 9.79 22.74
N HIS A 201 14.63 8.77 23.56
CA HIS A 201 15.74 8.71 24.49
C HIS A 201 16.45 7.35 24.44
N HIS A 202 17.77 7.36 24.40
CA HIS A 202 18.60 6.16 24.38
C HIS A 202 19.12 5.86 25.79
N ASN A 203 18.51 4.90 26.48
CA ASN A 203 18.78 4.64 27.91
C ASN A 203 20.24 4.32 28.25
N ASP A 204 20.93 3.51 27.45
CA ASP A 204 22.30 3.05 27.78
C ASP A 204 23.35 4.18 27.71
N PHE A 205 23.15 5.14 26.81
CA PHE A 205 24.04 6.28 26.62
C PHE A 205 23.53 7.55 27.31
N ASP A 206 22.33 7.51 27.90
CA ASP A 206 21.64 8.64 28.53
C ASP A 206 21.62 9.90 27.64
N ILE A 207 21.20 9.74 26.38
CA ILE A 207 21.14 10.83 25.40
C ILE A 207 19.77 10.94 24.72
N ASN A 208 19.43 12.17 24.34
CA ASN A 208 18.32 12.41 23.43
C ASN A 208 18.72 12.02 22.01
N VAL A 209 17.81 11.33 21.32
CA VAL A 209 17.93 11.00 19.90
C VAL A 209 16.60 11.28 19.21
N TYR A 210 16.65 11.38 17.89
CA TYR A 210 15.52 11.81 17.07
C TYR A 210 15.33 10.83 15.92
N LEU A 211 14.08 10.59 15.52
CA LEU A 211 13.82 9.86 14.28
C LEU A 211 14.13 10.77 13.09
N ARG A 212 14.82 10.23 12.07
CA ARG A 212 15.19 10.96 10.85
C ARG A 212 13.97 11.54 10.13
N ILE A 213 14.13 12.74 9.58
CA ILE A 213 13.10 13.51 8.86
C ILE A 213 13.23 13.45 7.32
N SER A 214 14.35 12.90 6.86
CA SER A 214 14.73 12.61 5.47
C SER A 214 15.24 11.18 5.40
N ILE A 215 15.40 10.62 4.20
CA ILE A 215 16.07 9.33 3.98
C ILE A 215 17.57 9.58 3.85
N GLY A 216 18.13 10.11 4.93
CA GLY A 216 19.57 10.22 5.11
C GLY A 216 20.27 11.19 4.16
N GLU A 217 19.65 12.28 3.69
CA GLU A 217 20.30 13.27 2.81
C GLU A 217 21.73 13.63 3.27
N LEU A 218 21.90 13.94 4.56
CA LEU A 218 23.21 14.28 5.11
C LEU A 218 24.18 13.10 5.14
N TRP A 219 23.66 11.87 5.30
CA TRP A 219 24.45 10.64 5.27
C TRP A 219 24.88 10.27 3.85
N HIS A 220 23.98 10.39 2.87
CA HIS A 220 24.33 10.22 1.47
C HIS A 220 25.41 11.21 1.03
N LYS A 221 25.33 12.48 1.46
CA LYS A 221 26.40 13.46 1.21
C LYS A 221 27.73 13.06 1.84
N ARG A 222 27.73 12.45 3.04
CA ARG A 222 28.93 11.86 3.66
C ARG A 222 29.46 10.66 2.88
N LEU A 223 28.58 9.80 2.36
CA LEU A 223 28.97 8.66 1.53
C LEU A 223 29.59 9.13 0.21
N MET A 224 29.00 10.12 -0.46
CA MET A 224 29.61 10.73 -1.65
C MET A 224 30.99 11.30 -1.34
N ALA A 225 31.15 12.02 -0.22
CA ALA A 225 32.47 12.51 0.22
C ALA A 225 33.45 11.36 0.51
N GLY A 226 32.94 10.19 0.91
CA GLY A 226 33.70 8.95 1.09
C GLY A 226 34.02 8.19 -0.21
N GLY A 227 33.64 8.72 -1.38
CA GLY A 227 33.93 8.10 -2.69
C GLY A 227 32.82 7.19 -3.25
N PHE A 228 31.62 7.22 -2.68
CA PHE A 228 30.47 6.52 -3.24
C PHE A 228 29.73 7.40 -4.24
N ASP A 229 30.06 7.28 -5.52
CA ASP A 229 29.56 8.16 -6.59
C ASP A 229 28.04 8.11 -6.78
N LYS A 230 27.41 6.94 -6.61
CA LYS A 230 25.96 6.77 -6.80
C LYS A 230 25.38 5.95 -5.66
N THR A 231 24.53 6.57 -4.86
CA THR A 231 23.86 5.90 -3.73
C THR A 231 22.36 6.16 -3.77
N PHE A 232 21.57 5.22 -3.28
CA PHE A 232 20.14 5.43 -3.02
C PHE A 232 19.70 4.63 -1.80
N GLU A 233 18.63 5.08 -1.15
CA GLU A 233 17.98 4.37 -0.07
C GLU A 233 16.47 4.47 -0.24
N ILE A 234 15.77 3.34 -0.07
CA ILE A 234 14.30 3.28 0.07
C ILE A 234 14.01 2.99 1.53
N GLY A 235 13.45 3.95 2.25
CA GLY A 235 13.32 3.84 3.70
C GLY A 235 12.14 4.62 4.27
N ARG A 236 11.95 4.49 5.59
CA ARG A 236 10.94 5.25 6.34
C ARG A 236 11.52 6.58 6.84
N ALA A 237 10.82 7.67 6.58
CA ALA A 237 11.05 8.97 7.23
C ALA A 237 9.92 9.24 8.22
N TYR A 238 10.20 10.05 9.24
CA TYR A 238 9.29 10.33 10.34
C TYR A 238 9.19 11.84 10.57
N ARG A 239 7.98 12.40 10.45
CA ARG A 239 7.73 13.83 10.63
C ARG A 239 6.57 14.03 11.60
N ASN A 240 6.83 14.75 12.68
CA ASN A 240 5.89 15.02 13.75
C ASN A 240 5.02 16.24 13.41
N GLU A 241 4.16 16.05 12.41
CA GLU A 241 3.32 17.07 11.78
C GLU A 241 1.85 16.62 11.76
N GLY A 242 0.96 17.49 11.27
CA GLY A 242 -0.46 17.15 11.11
C GLY A 242 -0.70 16.06 10.06
N THR A 243 -1.77 15.29 10.23
CA THR A 243 -2.21 14.29 9.24
C THR A 243 -3.10 14.92 8.17
N SER A 244 -2.97 14.48 6.92
CA SER A 244 -3.92 14.79 5.86
C SER A 244 -4.00 13.63 4.85
N PRO A 245 -4.87 13.67 3.83
CA PRO A 245 -4.91 12.64 2.78
C PRO A 245 -3.56 12.43 2.07
N GLU A 246 -2.65 13.41 2.15
CA GLU A 246 -1.33 13.39 1.51
C GLU A 246 -0.18 13.32 2.53
N HIS A 247 -0.46 13.33 3.84
CA HIS A 247 0.57 13.41 4.90
C HIS A 247 0.32 12.40 6.02
N LEU A 248 1.24 11.45 6.16
CA LEU A 248 1.35 10.54 7.29
C LEU A 248 2.62 10.85 8.08
N GLN A 249 2.58 10.64 9.39
CA GLN A 249 3.72 10.89 10.29
C GLN A 249 4.89 9.96 10.03
N GLU A 250 4.63 8.81 9.41
CA GLU A 250 5.65 7.90 8.90
C GLU A 250 5.33 7.56 7.44
N PHE A 251 6.30 7.74 6.55
CA PHE A 251 6.10 7.51 5.11
C PHE A 251 7.35 6.97 4.45
N THR A 252 7.15 6.16 3.42
CA THR A 252 8.27 5.56 2.68
C THR A 252 8.69 6.52 1.58
N ASN A 253 9.97 6.82 1.51
CA ASN A 253 10.54 7.70 0.50
C ASN A 253 11.78 7.05 -0.11
N LEU A 254 12.15 7.50 -1.30
CA LEU A 254 13.44 7.20 -1.93
C LEU A 254 14.25 8.47 -1.99
N GLU A 255 15.48 8.42 -1.51
CA GLU A 255 16.49 9.44 -1.81
C GLU A 255 17.64 8.81 -2.58
N PHE A 256 18.20 9.57 -3.52
CA PHE A 256 19.36 9.18 -4.28
C PHE A 256 20.32 10.34 -4.44
N TYR A 257 21.60 10.00 -4.58
CA TYR A 257 22.70 10.94 -4.71
C TYR A 257 23.64 10.46 -5.80
N TRP A 258 24.03 11.38 -6.67
CA TRP A 258 24.78 11.09 -7.89
C TRP A 258 25.87 12.14 -8.08
N ALA A 259 27.12 11.75 -7.82
CA ALA A 259 28.30 12.55 -8.05
C ALA A 259 28.46 12.89 -9.54
N TYR A 260 28.98 14.09 -9.80
CA TYR A 260 29.24 14.63 -11.16
C TYR A 260 27.99 14.85 -12.03
N ALA A 261 26.79 14.64 -11.49
CA ALA A 261 25.52 14.95 -12.14
C ALA A 261 24.96 16.29 -11.64
N ASP A 262 24.11 16.91 -12.45
CA ASP A 262 23.32 18.07 -12.03
C ASP A 262 21.81 17.73 -11.92
N TYR A 263 20.99 18.75 -11.67
CA TYR A 263 19.55 18.55 -11.53
C TYR A 263 18.87 18.14 -12.84
N LYS A 264 19.43 18.47 -14.02
CA LYS A 264 18.89 18.04 -15.33
C LYS A 264 19.09 16.54 -15.54
N ASP A 265 20.25 16.01 -15.14
CA ASP A 265 20.48 14.57 -15.10
C ASP A 265 19.47 13.87 -14.17
N GLY A 266 19.22 14.46 -13.00
CA GLY A 266 18.20 14.01 -12.05
C GLY A 266 16.78 14.04 -12.62
N MET A 267 16.38 15.11 -13.31
CA MET A 267 15.07 15.22 -13.96
C MET A 267 14.88 14.12 -15.01
N LYS A 268 15.90 13.88 -15.84
CA LYS A 268 15.86 12.79 -16.83
C LYS A 268 15.70 11.44 -16.16
N LEU A 269 16.48 11.17 -15.11
CA LEU A 269 16.40 9.94 -14.33
C LEU A 269 15.01 9.71 -13.74
N VAL A 270 14.43 10.74 -13.11
CA VAL A 270 13.10 10.68 -12.48
C VAL A 270 12.02 10.43 -13.53
N ARG A 271 12.05 11.11 -14.68
CA ARG A 271 11.08 10.87 -15.76
C ARG A 271 11.17 9.43 -16.27
N GLU A 272 12.38 8.93 -16.53
CA GLU A 272 12.59 7.54 -16.94
C GLU A 272 12.06 6.53 -15.89
N LEU A 273 12.27 6.82 -14.60
CA LEU A 273 11.80 6.00 -13.49
C LEU A 273 10.27 5.92 -13.45
N TYR A 274 9.60 7.06 -13.50
CA TYR A 274 8.13 7.10 -13.45
C TYR A 274 7.49 6.43 -14.67
N ILE A 275 8.06 6.57 -15.86
CA ILE A 275 7.59 5.86 -17.07
C ILE A 275 7.74 4.34 -16.91
N GLU A 276 8.88 3.87 -16.38
CA GLU A 276 9.09 2.44 -16.17
C GLU A 276 8.14 1.88 -15.12
N ILE A 277 7.97 2.58 -13.99
CA ILE A 277 6.99 2.23 -12.95
C ILE A 277 5.58 2.15 -13.54
N ALA A 278 5.17 3.14 -14.34
CA ALA A 278 3.85 3.18 -14.95
C ALA A 278 3.59 1.94 -15.82
N LYS A 279 4.54 1.61 -16.70
CA LYS A 279 4.46 0.44 -17.58
C LYS A 279 4.46 -0.87 -16.80
N GLU A 280 5.42 -1.05 -15.89
CA GLU A 280 5.58 -2.30 -15.16
C GLU A 280 4.46 -2.53 -14.15
N VAL A 281 4.03 -1.51 -13.41
CA VAL A 281 3.04 -1.66 -12.33
C VAL A 281 1.61 -1.59 -12.85
N PHE A 282 1.33 -0.70 -13.79
CA PHE A 282 -0.03 -0.40 -14.24
C PHE A 282 -0.32 -0.84 -15.68
N GLY A 283 0.70 -1.21 -16.47
CA GLY A 283 0.54 -1.61 -17.87
C GLY A 283 0.21 -0.45 -18.81
N THR A 284 0.21 0.80 -18.32
CA THR A 284 -0.13 2.01 -19.07
C THR A 284 0.70 3.19 -18.57
N THR A 285 0.88 4.20 -19.42
CA THR A 285 1.43 5.51 -19.01
C THR A 285 0.36 6.60 -18.98
N GLU A 286 -0.87 6.30 -19.41
CA GLU A 286 -2.00 7.22 -19.42
C GLU A 286 -2.84 7.06 -18.15
N PHE A 287 -3.10 8.19 -17.47
CA PHE A 287 -3.82 8.23 -16.20
C PHE A 287 -4.86 9.35 -16.19
N GLU A 288 -5.87 9.19 -15.33
CA GLU A 288 -6.84 10.22 -15.01
C GLU A 288 -6.88 10.41 -13.49
N ALA A 289 -6.69 11.65 -13.03
CA ALA A 289 -6.77 11.99 -11.61
C ALA A 289 -7.45 13.34 -11.42
N ARG A 290 -8.42 13.42 -10.50
CA ARG A 290 -9.18 14.65 -10.19
C ARG A 290 -9.78 15.33 -11.44
N GLY A 291 -10.19 14.54 -12.45
CA GLY A 291 -10.73 15.03 -13.72
C GLY A 291 -9.70 15.47 -14.77
N HIS A 292 -8.40 15.38 -14.46
CA HIS A 292 -7.32 15.67 -15.40
C HIS A 292 -6.77 14.38 -16.00
N LYS A 293 -6.74 14.31 -17.33
CA LYS A 293 -6.08 13.24 -18.08
C LYS A 293 -4.66 13.66 -18.41
N PHE A 294 -3.70 12.77 -18.20
CA PHE A 294 -2.29 13.02 -18.51
C PHE A 294 -1.59 11.72 -18.89
N ASN A 295 -0.51 11.82 -19.66
CA ASN A 295 0.34 10.70 -19.99
C ASN A 295 1.75 10.94 -19.41
N LEU A 296 2.22 10.03 -18.55
CA LEU A 296 3.56 10.12 -17.94
C LEU A 296 4.68 10.00 -18.98
N ALA A 297 4.38 9.44 -20.17
CA ALA A 297 5.32 9.36 -21.28
C ALA A 297 5.47 10.67 -22.08
N ASP A 298 4.61 11.66 -21.84
CA ASP A 298 4.72 12.97 -22.48
C ASP A 298 5.98 13.72 -22.01
N GLU A 299 6.29 14.83 -22.68
CA GLU A 299 7.31 15.74 -22.19
C GLU A 299 6.82 16.45 -20.93
N TRP A 300 7.67 16.47 -19.90
CA TRP A 300 7.34 17.12 -18.64
C TRP A 300 7.86 18.55 -18.71
N VAL A 301 6.94 19.51 -18.70
CA VAL A 301 7.29 20.93 -18.82
C VAL A 301 8.09 21.39 -17.61
N GLU A 302 9.06 22.27 -17.86
CA GLU A 302 9.74 22.99 -16.80
C GLU A 302 8.94 24.24 -16.46
N ILE A 303 8.67 24.41 -15.17
CA ILE A 303 7.97 25.55 -14.61
C ILE A 303 8.96 26.28 -13.73
N ASP A 304 9.30 27.51 -14.09
CA ASP A 304 10.12 28.35 -13.24
C ASP A 304 9.28 28.84 -12.04
N TYR A 305 9.81 28.67 -10.84
CA TYR A 305 9.08 28.96 -9.59
C TYR A 305 8.65 30.43 -9.50
N ALA A 306 9.55 31.37 -9.80
CA ALA A 306 9.27 32.79 -9.64
C ALA A 306 8.39 33.29 -10.79
N GLU A 307 8.72 32.91 -12.03
CA GLU A 307 7.95 33.32 -13.21
C GLU A 307 6.51 32.81 -13.15
N GLU A 308 6.27 31.58 -12.66
CA GLU A 308 4.92 31.04 -12.58
C GLU A 308 4.07 31.75 -11.51
N ILE A 309 4.68 32.15 -10.39
CA ILE A 309 3.98 32.99 -9.39
C ILE A 309 3.68 34.37 -9.99
N GLU A 310 4.64 35.01 -10.64
CA GLU A 310 4.42 36.31 -11.27
C GLU A 310 3.33 36.22 -12.34
N LYS A 311 3.34 35.18 -13.17
CA LYS A 311 2.32 34.93 -14.20
C LYS A 311 0.92 34.74 -13.62
N GLN A 312 0.77 34.02 -12.50
CA GLN A 312 -0.54 33.75 -11.91
C GLN A 312 -1.04 34.86 -10.98
N THR A 313 -0.14 35.64 -10.37
CA THR A 313 -0.49 36.61 -9.31
C THR A 313 -0.18 38.06 -9.66
N GLY A 314 0.64 38.30 -10.69
CA GLY A 314 1.20 39.60 -11.06
C GLY A 314 2.30 40.10 -10.12
N LEU A 315 2.77 39.27 -9.18
CA LEU A 315 3.76 39.65 -8.17
C LEU A 315 5.11 38.96 -8.42
N ASP A 316 6.15 39.74 -8.66
CA ASP A 316 7.53 39.25 -8.66
C ASP A 316 8.03 39.03 -7.23
N ILE A 317 8.08 37.77 -6.80
CA ILE A 317 8.51 37.38 -5.45
C ILE A 317 10.00 37.62 -5.18
N ILE A 318 10.83 37.93 -6.19
CA ILE A 318 12.24 38.23 -5.99
C ILE A 318 12.41 39.66 -5.49
N THR A 319 11.62 40.59 -6.03
CA THR A 319 11.73 42.03 -5.72
C THR A 319 10.69 42.52 -4.72
N ALA A 320 9.52 41.88 -4.63
CA ALA A 320 8.43 42.29 -3.75
C ALA A 320 8.83 42.34 -2.28
N SER A 321 8.25 43.26 -1.50
CA SER A 321 8.37 43.26 -0.04
C SER A 321 7.45 42.21 0.60
N GLU A 322 7.65 41.91 1.88
CA GLU A 322 6.75 41.02 2.63
C GLU A 322 5.34 41.61 2.73
N ASP A 323 5.22 42.94 2.85
CA ASP A 323 3.92 43.62 2.87
C ASP A 323 3.19 43.48 1.52
N ASP A 324 3.90 43.60 0.39
CA ASP A 324 3.31 43.37 -0.94
C ASP A 324 2.80 41.94 -1.09
N MET A 325 3.55 40.96 -0.58
CA MET A 325 3.13 39.55 -0.57
C MET A 325 1.88 39.33 0.28
N LYS A 326 1.78 39.97 1.46
CA LYS A 326 0.60 39.88 2.33
C LYS A 326 -0.63 40.49 1.67
N VAL A 327 -0.49 41.68 1.09
CA VAL A 327 -1.56 42.34 0.32
C VAL A 327 -2.03 41.42 -0.80
N LYS A 328 -1.09 40.82 -1.55
CA LYS A 328 -1.45 39.87 -2.62
C LYS A 328 -2.20 38.64 -2.10
N LEU A 329 -1.77 38.07 -0.97
CA LEU A 329 -2.44 36.91 -0.36
C LEU A 329 -3.86 37.26 0.12
N GLU A 330 -4.06 38.45 0.66
CA GLU A 330 -5.37 38.97 1.04
C GLU A 330 -6.27 39.17 -0.19
N GLU A 331 -5.77 39.77 -1.28
CA GLU A 331 -6.47 39.92 -2.56
C GLU A 331 -6.91 38.55 -3.12
N LEU A 332 -6.04 37.54 -3.01
CA LEU A 332 -6.32 36.17 -3.45
C LEU A 332 -7.20 35.39 -2.47
N SER A 333 -7.57 35.97 -1.33
CA SER A 333 -8.35 35.34 -0.25
C SER A 333 -7.71 34.03 0.26
N VAL A 334 -6.38 33.99 0.34
CA VAL A 334 -5.61 32.83 0.80
C VAL A 334 -5.21 33.02 2.26
N GLN A 335 -5.59 32.06 3.11
CA GLN A 335 -5.11 32.00 4.49
C GLN A 335 -3.64 31.57 4.52
N TYR A 336 -2.82 32.28 5.30
CA TYR A 336 -1.39 31.99 5.46
C TYR A 336 -1.01 31.97 6.95
N GLU A 337 0.04 31.20 7.29
CA GLU A 337 0.60 31.14 8.63
C GLU A 337 2.06 31.61 8.60
N GLY A 338 2.39 32.56 9.48
CA GLY A 338 3.72 33.13 9.59
C GLY A 338 3.91 34.39 8.74
N ASP A 339 4.79 35.28 9.22
CA ASP A 339 5.01 36.61 8.64
C ASP A 339 6.32 36.75 7.87
N ASN A 340 7.13 35.69 7.82
CA ASN A 340 8.43 35.73 7.14
C ASN A 340 8.28 35.46 5.64
N ARG A 341 9.20 36.03 4.85
CA ARG A 341 9.25 35.87 3.39
C ARG A 341 9.17 34.41 2.91
N GLU A 342 9.76 33.46 3.62
CA GLU A 342 9.80 32.05 3.23
C GLU A 342 8.38 31.45 3.23
N ARG A 343 7.63 31.64 4.32
CA ARG A 343 6.26 31.17 4.49
C ARG A 343 5.29 31.86 3.54
N LEU A 344 5.47 33.16 3.31
CA LEU A 344 4.67 33.92 2.34
C LEU A 344 4.90 33.40 0.91
N THR A 345 6.16 33.17 0.53
CA THR A 345 6.54 32.61 -0.78
C THR A 345 5.99 31.21 -1.00
N ASP A 346 6.11 30.31 0.00
CA ASP A 346 5.51 28.97 -0.04
C ASP A 346 3.98 29.03 -0.14
N THR A 347 3.34 29.99 0.53
CA THR A 347 1.87 30.12 0.47
C THR A 347 1.39 30.62 -0.89
N LEU A 348 2.08 31.59 -1.51
CA LEU A 348 1.81 32.02 -2.89
C LEU A 348 1.98 30.85 -3.86
N TRP A 349 3.03 30.04 -3.69
CA TRP A 349 3.21 28.83 -4.49
C TRP A 349 2.10 27.81 -4.27
N LYS A 350 1.65 27.57 -3.03
CA LYS A 350 0.53 26.68 -2.71
C LYS A 350 -0.78 27.11 -3.35
N TYR A 351 -0.97 28.41 -3.59
CA TYR A 351 -2.07 28.91 -4.41
C TYR A 351 -1.87 28.54 -5.88
N CYS A 352 -0.71 28.87 -6.46
CA CYS A 352 -0.42 28.66 -7.88
C CYS A 352 -0.45 27.18 -8.29
N ARG A 353 0.11 26.28 -7.46
CA ARG A 353 0.22 24.85 -7.75
C ARG A 353 -1.13 24.15 -7.92
N LYS A 354 -2.22 24.69 -7.35
CA LYS A 354 -3.57 24.13 -7.47
C LYS A 354 -4.11 24.21 -8.90
N ASN A 355 -3.57 25.14 -9.68
CA ASN A 355 -3.98 25.40 -11.07
C ASN A 355 -3.10 24.66 -12.09
N ILE A 356 -2.12 23.87 -11.64
CA ILE A 356 -1.18 23.14 -12.48
C ILE A 356 -1.60 21.67 -12.51
N ALA A 357 -1.73 21.11 -13.71
CA ALA A 357 -2.12 19.72 -13.94
C ALA A 357 -1.11 18.99 -14.82
N GLY A 358 -1.00 17.68 -14.61
CA GLY A 358 -0.06 16.82 -15.33
C GLY A 358 1.34 16.81 -14.72
N PRO A 359 2.24 15.96 -15.24
CA PRO A 359 3.61 15.89 -14.78
C PRO A 359 4.42 17.11 -15.24
N ALA A 360 5.08 17.78 -14.30
CA ALA A 360 5.93 18.94 -14.57
C ALA A 360 7.10 18.96 -13.59
N PHE A 361 8.17 19.65 -13.97
CA PHE A 361 9.30 19.93 -13.11
C PHE A 361 9.28 21.39 -12.68
N LEU A 362 9.07 21.63 -11.40
CA LEU A 362 9.28 22.95 -10.82
C LEU A 362 10.78 23.18 -10.60
N VAL A 363 11.34 24.20 -11.23
CA VAL A 363 12.78 24.49 -11.22
C VAL A 363 13.05 25.88 -10.63
N ASN A 364 14.32 26.17 -10.33
CA ASN A 364 14.78 27.46 -9.83
C ASN A 364 14.04 27.94 -8.57
N HIS A 365 13.86 27.03 -7.61
CA HIS A 365 13.32 27.40 -6.30
C HIS A 365 14.19 28.51 -5.68
N PRO A 366 13.60 29.58 -5.13
CA PRO A 366 14.37 30.62 -4.46
C PRO A 366 15.25 30.02 -3.36
N LYS A 367 16.50 30.47 -3.26
CA LYS A 367 17.47 29.99 -2.25
C LYS A 367 16.90 29.96 -0.82
N LEU A 368 16.01 30.91 -0.52
CA LEU A 368 15.32 31.02 0.76
C LEU A 368 14.58 29.74 1.16
N VAL A 369 13.95 29.04 0.22
CA VAL A 369 13.17 27.80 0.46
C VAL A 369 13.98 26.52 0.15
N ALA A 370 15.24 26.66 -0.27
CA ALA A 370 16.09 25.55 -0.70
C ALA A 370 17.52 25.68 -0.12
N PRO A 371 17.69 25.64 1.22
CA PRO A 371 18.94 26.01 1.90
C PRO A 371 20.12 25.06 1.62
N LEU A 372 19.85 23.86 1.11
CA LEU A 372 20.84 22.83 0.80
C LEU A 372 21.10 22.66 -0.71
N ALA A 373 20.39 23.42 -1.55
CA ALA A 373 20.61 23.47 -2.99
C ALA A 373 21.74 24.46 -3.33
N LYS A 374 22.42 24.22 -4.46
CA LYS A 374 23.54 25.05 -4.93
C LYS A 374 23.05 26.40 -5.47
#